data_AF-A0A8T4NTE1-F1
#
_entry.id   AF-A0A8T4NTE1-F1
#
_cell.length_a   1.000
_cell.length_b   1.000
_cell.length_c   1.000
_cell.angle_alpha   90.00
_cell.angle_beta   90.00
_cell.angle_gamma   90.00
#
_symmetry.space_group_name_H-M   'P 1'
#
loop_
_entity.id
_entity.type
_entity.pdbx_description
1 polymer ?
#
loop_
_entity_poly.entity_id
_entity_poly.type
_entity_poly.pdbx_seq_one_letter_code
_entity_poly.pdbx_strand_id
1 'polypeptide(L)'
;MKYKKISVFAILLLFVAPGIFALQNKDFAIYTGSGTWEHSITAFEKFLDWKNLTYEEISAWDINHNDLRPYYRGIFIPGGWAYNYKKSISSTGDQNIRDFINAGGAYIGMSAGAYYACDNVRWEGEDYPYFLNLFHGDCIGPIDEIAPWPEYVMTTMSINQAHEANVYEPATEDVLYYGEPYFIPYTGQEMQTFASWNVPANPSADGQPGIIGFNYGFGRVLLVGPHPEIEEDSDRDGTNFGDELNDNGSDWPFLWTGVDWILRQPISQPPELPQGQEPVVNDSIVPMINSYTDTPDPLSAGGLLTIQANVTDNVKVDTVRVSILDVFYTMNPELGAGGKVFFDNFESGTLSGWTTTAVSGGQAWTANKTNPFQGVYAAQSQPRSTTEPASVLERTISTVGYQGITLRYNRRLVGLDTADEFKAKWFDGSSWRILEETVSNSANDANYVLKSFSLPTSANNNPSFKIRFECTAGAVTEYCRVDNVNVSASQAPTGFYKYVFNTTGLVAGEYAYTIYANDSSNNQPAPTGGNFTII
;
A
#
# COMPACT_ATOMS: atom_id res chain seq x y z
N MET A 1 -49.26 -20.33 -59.55
CA MET A 1 -48.48 -20.92 -58.44
C MET A 1 -47.21 -20.12 -58.27
N LYS A 2 -47.00 -19.56 -57.07
CA LYS A 2 -45.92 -18.60 -56.75
C LYS A 2 -44.66 -19.35 -56.33
N TYR A 3 -43.54 -19.05 -56.97
CA TYR A 3 -42.20 -19.47 -56.52
C TYR A 3 -41.86 -18.72 -55.22
N LYS A 4 -41.68 -19.45 -54.11
CA LYS A 4 -41.12 -18.89 -52.87
C LYS A 4 -39.60 -18.82 -53.01
N LYS A 5 -39.06 -17.60 -53.08
CA LYS A 5 -37.63 -17.32 -52.87
C LYS A 5 -37.28 -17.73 -51.44
N ILE A 6 -36.36 -18.67 -51.29
CA ILE A 6 -35.71 -18.98 -50.01
C ILE A 6 -34.54 -18.00 -49.90
N SER A 7 -34.71 -16.96 -49.08
CA SER A 7 -33.59 -16.09 -48.69
C SER A 7 -32.75 -16.85 -47.68
N VAL A 8 -31.56 -17.27 -48.08
CA VAL A 8 -30.52 -17.72 -47.16
C VAL A 8 -29.99 -16.48 -46.44
N PHE A 9 -30.41 -16.29 -45.19
CA PHE A 9 -29.75 -15.34 -44.29
C PHE A 9 -28.41 -15.97 -43.91
N ALA A 10 -27.32 -15.48 -44.51
CA ALA A 10 -25.99 -15.69 -43.97
C ALA A 10 -25.94 -14.99 -42.61
N ILE A 11 -25.98 -15.76 -41.52
CA ILE A 11 -25.63 -15.26 -40.20
C ILE A 11 -24.13 -15.03 -40.26
N LEU A 12 -23.75 -13.76 -40.46
CA LEU A 12 -22.40 -13.29 -40.21
C LEU A 12 -22.20 -13.39 -38.70
N LEU A 13 -21.61 -14.51 -38.24
CA LEU A 13 -21.03 -14.61 -36.90
C LEU A 13 -19.88 -13.61 -36.85
N LEU A 14 -20.21 -12.37 -36.44
CA LEU A 14 -19.25 -11.44 -35.90
C LEU A 14 -18.71 -12.09 -34.62
N PHE A 15 -17.56 -12.75 -34.73
CA PHE A 15 -16.65 -12.84 -33.59
C PHE A 15 -16.37 -11.40 -33.17
N VAL A 16 -17.02 -10.94 -32.11
CA VAL A 16 -16.54 -9.77 -31.38
C VAL A 16 -15.22 -10.23 -30.77
N ALA A 17 -14.12 -9.89 -31.41
CA ALA A 17 -12.81 -9.97 -30.81
C ALA A 17 -12.87 -9.20 -29.47
N PRO A 18 -12.19 -9.66 -28.40
CA PRO A 18 -12.01 -8.84 -27.20
C PRO A 18 -11.19 -7.63 -27.61
N GLY A 19 -11.89 -6.54 -27.94
CA GLY A 19 -11.31 -5.33 -28.50
C GLY A 19 -11.62 -4.17 -27.59
N ILE A 20 -10.80 -4.01 -26.55
CA ILE A 20 -10.07 -2.76 -26.35
C ILE A 20 -8.62 -3.22 -26.14
N PHE A 21 -7.84 -3.30 -27.21
CA PHE A 21 -6.40 -3.50 -27.10
C PHE A 21 -5.82 -2.21 -26.51
N ALA A 22 -5.21 -2.29 -25.32
CA ALA A 22 -4.49 -1.21 -24.67
C ALA A 22 -3.19 -0.94 -25.43
N LEU A 23 -3.30 -0.25 -26.57
CA LEU A 23 -2.21 0.20 -27.44
C LEU A 23 -2.61 1.56 -28.06
N GLN A 24 -2.96 2.54 -27.21
CA GLN A 24 -3.51 3.84 -27.59
C GLN A 24 -2.44 4.94 -27.75
N ASN A 25 -1.18 4.58 -27.94
CA ASN A 25 -0.04 5.50 -28.07
C ASN A 25 0.15 6.43 -26.86
N LYS A 26 0.07 5.88 -25.65
CA LYS A 26 0.30 6.60 -24.39
C LYS A 26 1.80 6.76 -24.12
N ASP A 27 2.18 7.68 -23.23
CA ASP A 27 3.59 7.85 -22.89
C ASP A 27 4.16 6.60 -22.18
N PHE A 28 3.41 6.05 -21.22
CA PHE A 28 3.80 4.86 -20.47
C PHE A 28 2.82 3.69 -20.64
N ALA A 29 3.37 2.49 -20.73
CA ALA A 29 2.66 1.25 -20.47
C ALA A 29 2.88 0.82 -19.02
N ILE A 30 1.81 0.53 -18.28
CA ILE A 30 1.87 0.05 -16.89
C ILE A 30 1.48 -1.42 -16.87
N TYR A 31 2.36 -2.30 -16.42
CA TYR A 31 2.01 -3.72 -16.31
C TYR A 31 1.05 -3.96 -15.13
N THR A 32 -0.13 -4.51 -15.38
CA THR A 32 -1.15 -4.86 -14.36
C THR A 32 -1.50 -6.36 -14.32
N GLY A 33 -0.59 -7.19 -14.83
CA GLY A 33 -0.76 -8.64 -14.88
C GLY A 33 -0.47 -9.37 -13.56
N SER A 34 -0.25 -10.68 -13.64
CA SER A 34 -0.04 -11.50 -12.43
C SER A 34 1.26 -11.14 -11.71
N GLY A 35 1.16 -10.87 -10.41
CA GLY A 35 2.30 -10.56 -9.55
C GLY A 35 2.36 -9.12 -9.09
N THR A 36 1.51 -8.25 -9.62
CA THR A 36 1.56 -6.82 -9.28
C THR A 36 1.01 -6.54 -7.90
N TRP A 37 1.53 -5.48 -7.31
CA TRP A 37 1.01 -4.85 -6.13
C TRP A 37 0.16 -3.65 -6.51
N GLU A 38 -1.14 -3.71 -6.25
CA GLU A 38 -2.12 -2.70 -6.68
C GLU A 38 -1.80 -1.29 -6.19
N HIS A 39 -1.24 -1.17 -4.98
CA HIS A 39 -0.87 0.13 -4.41
C HIS A 39 0.26 0.79 -5.22
N SER A 40 1.27 0.02 -5.64
CA SER A 40 2.36 0.50 -6.52
C SER A 40 1.85 0.93 -7.91
N ILE A 41 0.85 0.22 -8.47
CA ILE A 41 0.20 0.62 -9.73
C ILE A 41 -0.49 1.98 -9.54
N THR A 42 -1.39 2.05 -8.55
CA THR A 42 -2.22 3.23 -8.29
C THR A 42 -1.36 4.46 -8.02
N ALA A 43 -0.36 4.30 -7.17
CA ALA A 43 0.58 5.36 -6.79
C ALA A 43 1.37 5.90 -7.98
N PHE A 44 1.91 5.00 -8.82
CA PHE A 44 2.65 5.42 -10.00
C PHE A 44 1.75 6.08 -11.05
N GLU A 45 0.50 5.66 -11.20
CA GLU A 45 -0.49 6.33 -12.05
C GLU A 45 -0.74 7.78 -11.61
N LYS A 46 -0.89 8.01 -10.29
CA LYS A 46 -1.03 9.36 -9.74
C LYS A 46 0.21 10.21 -9.95
N PHE A 47 1.39 9.61 -9.79
CA PHE A 47 2.64 10.28 -10.11
C PHE A 47 2.71 10.68 -11.61
N LEU A 48 2.30 9.81 -12.54
CA LEU A 48 2.27 10.15 -13.97
C LEU A 48 1.24 11.23 -14.31
N ASP A 49 0.06 11.20 -13.68
CA ASP A 49 -0.94 12.26 -13.78
C ASP A 49 -0.34 13.61 -13.33
N TRP A 50 0.37 13.61 -12.20
CA TRP A 50 1.07 14.79 -11.70
C TRP A 50 2.17 15.28 -12.65
N LYS A 51 2.91 14.34 -13.26
CA LYS A 51 3.92 14.63 -14.30
C LYS A 51 3.32 14.97 -15.67
N ASN A 52 1.98 14.95 -15.79
CA ASN A 52 1.26 15.20 -17.03
C ASN A 52 1.74 14.28 -18.17
N LEU A 53 1.98 13.02 -17.85
CA LEU A 53 2.30 11.95 -18.78
C LEU A 53 1.11 10.99 -18.87
N THR A 54 0.75 10.63 -20.09
CA THR A 54 -0.36 9.72 -20.32
C THR A 54 0.08 8.27 -20.14
N TYR A 55 -0.79 7.42 -19.59
CA TYR A 55 -0.52 6.01 -19.43
C TYR A 55 -1.69 5.14 -19.89
N GLU A 56 -1.41 3.86 -20.07
CA GLU A 56 -2.42 2.81 -20.09
C GLU A 56 -1.88 1.54 -19.44
N GLU A 57 -2.79 0.82 -18.79
CA GLU A 57 -2.51 -0.50 -18.24
C GLU A 57 -2.43 -1.55 -19.36
N ILE A 58 -1.41 -2.41 -19.29
CA ILE A 58 -1.21 -3.52 -20.21
C ILE A 58 -1.04 -4.84 -19.46
N SER A 59 -1.51 -5.93 -20.07
CA SER A 59 -1.41 -7.27 -19.49
C SER A 59 -0.14 -7.99 -19.94
N ALA A 60 0.14 -9.14 -19.31
CA ALA A 60 1.15 -10.07 -19.82
C ALA A 60 0.84 -10.53 -21.26
N TRP A 61 -0.44 -10.63 -21.63
CA TRP A 61 -0.81 -10.99 -22.99
C TRP A 61 -0.36 -9.92 -23.99
N ASP A 62 -0.53 -8.64 -23.66
CA ASP A 62 -0.13 -7.53 -24.52
C ASP A 62 1.39 -7.52 -24.75
N ILE A 63 2.17 -7.67 -23.67
CA ILE A 63 3.63 -7.79 -23.73
C ILE A 63 4.06 -9.00 -24.57
N ASN A 64 3.40 -10.14 -24.41
CA ASN A 64 3.78 -11.38 -25.10
C ASN A 64 3.47 -11.39 -26.60
N HIS A 65 2.49 -10.62 -27.06
CA HIS A 65 1.96 -10.73 -28.42
C HIS A 65 2.14 -9.48 -29.28
N ASN A 66 2.58 -8.35 -28.70
CA ASN A 66 2.70 -7.08 -29.42
C ASN A 66 4.10 -6.48 -29.31
N ASP A 67 4.47 -5.74 -30.35
CA ASP A 67 5.63 -4.85 -30.34
C ASP A 67 5.26 -3.54 -29.63
N LEU A 68 5.98 -3.19 -28.57
CA LEU A 68 5.71 -2.01 -27.75
C LEU A 68 6.25 -0.71 -28.37
N ARG A 69 7.24 -0.80 -29.28
CA ARG A 69 7.98 0.36 -29.85
C ARG A 69 7.12 1.43 -30.50
N PRO A 70 6.07 1.11 -31.29
CA PRO A 70 5.31 2.15 -31.95
C PRO A 70 4.33 2.87 -31.02
N TYR A 71 4.12 2.36 -29.79
CA TYR A 71 3.06 2.83 -28.90
C TYR A 71 3.59 3.63 -27.70
N TYR A 72 4.73 3.25 -27.13
CA TYR A 72 5.15 3.77 -25.83
C TYR A 72 6.49 4.49 -25.85
N ARG A 73 6.70 5.34 -24.85
CA ARG A 73 8.02 5.93 -24.53
C ARG A 73 8.66 5.24 -23.34
N GLY A 74 7.87 4.72 -22.41
CA GLY A 74 8.35 3.92 -21.28
C GLY A 74 7.43 2.76 -20.93
N ILE A 75 7.97 1.80 -20.20
CA ILE A 75 7.22 0.73 -19.52
C ILE A 75 7.55 0.77 -18.02
N PHE A 76 6.51 0.66 -17.20
CA PHE A 76 6.62 0.52 -15.75
C PHE A 76 6.20 -0.90 -15.33
N ILE A 77 7.09 -1.58 -14.61
CA ILE A 77 6.80 -2.85 -13.95
C ILE A 77 6.77 -2.59 -12.43
N PRO A 78 5.60 -2.71 -11.77
CA PRO A 78 5.41 -2.27 -10.39
C PRO A 78 6.03 -3.23 -9.37
N GLY A 79 5.98 -2.82 -8.10
CA GLY A 79 6.23 -3.69 -6.95
C GLY A 79 5.27 -4.89 -6.90
N GLY A 80 5.56 -5.86 -6.02
CA GLY A 80 4.78 -7.08 -5.87
C GLY A 80 5.62 -8.36 -5.78
N TRP A 81 5.34 -9.34 -6.64
CA TRP A 81 5.96 -10.67 -6.62
C TRP A 81 6.57 -11.04 -7.98
N ALA A 82 7.86 -10.78 -8.13
CA ALA A 82 8.60 -10.90 -9.40
C ALA A 82 8.49 -12.29 -10.06
N TYR A 83 8.36 -13.35 -9.25
CA TYR A 83 8.23 -14.71 -9.75
C TYR A 83 6.97 -14.91 -10.61
N ASN A 84 5.90 -14.16 -10.36
CA ASN A 84 4.68 -14.21 -11.16
C ASN A 84 4.82 -13.45 -12.49
N TYR A 85 5.64 -12.39 -12.54
CA TYR A 85 6.05 -11.75 -13.80
C TYR A 85 6.80 -12.76 -14.67
N LYS A 86 7.82 -13.40 -14.11
CA LYS A 86 8.60 -14.48 -14.77
C LYS A 86 7.74 -15.64 -15.29
N LYS A 87 6.62 -15.94 -14.63
CA LYS A 87 5.68 -17.00 -15.08
C LYS A 87 4.75 -16.55 -16.19
N SER A 88 4.31 -15.29 -16.17
CA SER A 88 3.26 -14.78 -17.04
C SER A 88 3.81 -14.13 -18.31
N ILE A 89 4.95 -13.48 -18.22
CA ILE A 89 5.69 -12.93 -19.36
C ILE A 89 6.59 -14.05 -19.91
N SER A 90 6.34 -14.40 -21.16
CA SER A 90 7.06 -15.45 -21.88
C SER A 90 8.42 -14.94 -22.37
N SER A 91 9.27 -15.86 -22.85
CA SER A 91 10.54 -15.48 -23.50
C SER A 91 10.36 -14.52 -24.68
N THR A 92 9.22 -14.58 -25.38
CA THR A 92 8.88 -13.60 -26.44
C THR A 92 8.57 -12.24 -25.84
N GLY A 93 7.82 -12.21 -24.74
CA GLY A 93 7.54 -10.97 -24.01
C GLY A 93 8.81 -10.33 -23.43
N ASP A 94 9.69 -11.13 -22.84
CA ASP A 94 11.01 -10.67 -22.38
C ASP A 94 11.80 -10.04 -23.55
N GLN A 95 11.75 -10.67 -24.73
CA GLN A 95 12.41 -10.13 -25.93
C GLN A 95 11.75 -8.85 -26.42
N ASN A 96 10.41 -8.75 -26.37
CA ASN A 96 9.70 -7.53 -26.76
C ASN A 96 10.07 -6.35 -25.84
N ILE A 97 10.20 -6.58 -24.52
CA ILE A 97 10.68 -5.57 -23.57
C ILE A 97 12.12 -5.16 -23.90
N ARG A 98 13.03 -6.13 -24.11
CA ARG A 98 14.42 -5.83 -24.50
C ARG A 98 14.51 -5.06 -25.81
N ASP A 99 13.75 -5.45 -26.83
CA ASP A 99 13.74 -4.80 -28.13
C ASP A 99 13.19 -3.37 -28.05
N PHE A 100 12.17 -3.17 -27.21
CA PHE A 100 11.59 -1.86 -26.90
C PHE A 100 12.63 -0.91 -26.31
N ILE A 101 13.30 -1.33 -25.24
CA ILE A 101 14.31 -0.51 -24.56
C ILE A 101 15.52 -0.31 -25.48
N ASN A 102 15.99 -1.37 -26.16
CA ASN A 102 17.10 -1.28 -27.09
C ASN A 102 16.84 -0.28 -28.22
N ALA A 103 15.58 -0.09 -28.64
CA ALA A 103 15.17 0.89 -29.65
C ALA A 103 15.01 2.32 -29.14
N GLY A 104 15.16 2.58 -27.83
CA GLY A 104 15.04 3.91 -27.24
C GLY A 104 13.97 4.04 -26.15
N GLY A 105 13.20 2.99 -25.88
CA GLY A 105 12.22 2.98 -24.79
C GLY A 105 12.86 3.05 -23.41
N ALA A 106 12.10 3.54 -22.43
CA ALA A 106 12.48 3.56 -21.03
C ALA A 106 11.91 2.34 -20.27
N TYR A 107 12.63 1.83 -19.28
CA TYR A 107 12.14 0.84 -18.32
C TYR A 107 12.28 1.38 -16.90
N ILE A 108 11.19 1.31 -16.14
CA ILE A 108 11.21 1.51 -14.69
C ILE A 108 10.77 0.20 -14.05
N GLY A 109 11.63 -0.37 -13.22
CA GLY A 109 11.29 -1.51 -12.38
C GLY A 109 11.31 -1.09 -10.92
N MET A 110 10.18 -1.20 -10.25
CA MET A 110 10.04 -0.87 -8.83
C MET A 110 9.99 -2.15 -7.99
N SER A 111 10.82 -2.27 -6.95
CA SER A 111 10.85 -3.43 -6.05
C SER A 111 10.86 -4.77 -6.83
N ALA A 112 9.74 -5.51 -6.88
CA ALA A 112 9.58 -6.71 -7.72
C ALA A 112 9.90 -6.50 -9.22
N GLY A 113 9.54 -5.35 -9.78
CA GLY A 113 9.92 -4.98 -11.15
C GLY A 113 11.42 -4.75 -11.29
N ALA A 114 12.11 -4.33 -10.22
CA ALA A 114 13.57 -4.27 -10.20
C ALA A 114 14.18 -5.67 -10.18
N TYR A 115 13.72 -6.55 -9.27
CA TYR A 115 14.13 -7.95 -9.21
C TYR A 115 13.95 -8.68 -10.56
N TYR A 116 12.81 -8.46 -11.22
CA TYR A 116 12.49 -9.10 -12.51
C TYR A 116 13.48 -8.74 -13.62
N ALA A 117 14.08 -7.54 -13.57
CA ALA A 117 15.02 -7.05 -14.59
C ALA A 117 16.42 -7.67 -14.50
N CYS A 118 16.76 -8.31 -13.38
CA CYS A 118 18.10 -8.81 -13.11
C CYS A 118 18.34 -10.19 -13.73
N ASP A 119 19.61 -10.55 -13.95
CA ASP A 119 19.98 -11.90 -14.39
C ASP A 119 19.71 -12.95 -13.29
N ASN A 120 19.97 -12.59 -12.04
CA ASN A 120 19.75 -13.45 -10.89
C ASN A 120 19.18 -12.67 -9.70
N VAL A 121 18.20 -13.28 -9.05
CA VAL A 121 17.62 -12.79 -7.80
C VAL A 121 18.08 -13.72 -6.69
N ARG A 122 18.80 -13.18 -5.72
CA ARG A 122 19.12 -13.89 -4.48
C ARG A 122 18.11 -13.49 -3.43
N TRP A 123 17.15 -14.37 -3.16
CA TRP A 123 16.08 -14.15 -2.18
C TRP A 123 16.28 -15.04 -0.96
N GLU A 124 16.44 -14.46 0.23
CA GLU A 124 16.70 -15.17 1.50
C GLU A 124 17.88 -16.18 1.39
N GLY A 125 18.92 -15.79 0.64
CA GLY A 125 20.12 -16.60 0.44
C GLY A 125 20.03 -17.65 -0.67
N GLU A 126 18.87 -17.84 -1.29
CA GLU A 126 18.68 -18.78 -2.41
C GLU A 126 18.71 -18.05 -3.76
N ASP A 127 19.36 -18.65 -4.76
CA ASP A 127 19.51 -18.07 -6.10
C ASP A 127 18.36 -18.49 -7.04
N TYR A 128 17.73 -17.51 -7.66
CA TYR A 128 16.66 -17.66 -8.63
C TYR A 128 17.05 -16.94 -9.93
N PRO A 129 17.37 -17.66 -11.02
CA PRO A 129 17.70 -17.02 -12.29
C PRO A 129 16.45 -16.39 -12.91
N TYR A 130 16.58 -15.17 -13.42
CA TYR A 130 15.54 -14.49 -14.20
C TYR A 130 16.00 -14.39 -15.66
N PHE A 131 15.08 -14.06 -16.57
CA PHE A 131 15.32 -14.17 -18.02
C PHE A 131 15.00 -12.90 -18.80
N LEU A 132 14.57 -11.83 -18.11
CA LEU A 132 14.45 -10.51 -18.72
C LEU A 132 15.84 -9.93 -19.03
N ASN A 133 16.82 -10.15 -18.14
CA ASN A 133 18.26 -9.91 -18.36
C ASN A 133 18.56 -8.50 -18.90
N LEU A 134 17.96 -7.48 -18.28
CA LEU A 134 18.30 -6.09 -18.56
C LEU A 134 19.52 -5.68 -17.74
N PHE A 135 19.57 -6.07 -16.47
CA PHE A 135 20.69 -5.82 -15.58
C PHE A 135 21.55 -7.09 -15.47
N HIS A 136 22.77 -7.02 -16.01
CA HIS A 136 23.76 -8.08 -15.90
C HIS A 136 24.38 -8.06 -14.49
N GLY A 137 23.67 -8.64 -13.52
CA GLY A 137 24.07 -8.65 -12.11
C GLY A 137 23.10 -9.39 -11.21
N ASP A 138 23.49 -9.47 -9.93
CA ASP A 138 22.67 -10.00 -8.84
C ASP A 138 21.81 -8.89 -8.22
N CYS A 139 20.56 -9.22 -7.94
CA CYS A 139 19.66 -8.43 -7.10
C CYS A 139 19.39 -9.21 -5.82
N ILE A 140 19.85 -8.66 -4.70
CA ILE A 140 19.94 -9.39 -3.43
C ILE A 140 19.00 -8.74 -2.42
N GLY A 141 18.10 -9.52 -1.85
CA GLY A 141 17.27 -9.12 -0.73
C GLY A 141 16.48 -10.30 -0.13
N PRO A 142 15.56 -10.04 0.81
CA PRO A 142 15.47 -8.80 1.55
C PRO A 142 16.75 -8.52 2.37
N ILE A 143 16.96 -7.26 2.73
CA ILE A 143 17.89 -6.80 3.78
C ILE A 143 17.17 -6.91 5.13
N ASP A 144 17.26 -8.08 5.77
CA ASP A 144 16.53 -8.40 7.01
C ASP A 144 16.83 -7.44 8.17
N GLU A 145 18.00 -6.80 8.19
CA GLU A 145 18.36 -5.81 9.22
C GLU A 145 17.61 -4.48 9.10
N ILE A 146 17.01 -4.18 7.93
CA ILE A 146 16.07 -3.07 7.79
C ILE A 146 14.69 -3.55 8.27
N ALA A 147 14.14 -4.56 7.59
CA ALA A 147 12.94 -5.26 8.01
C ALA A 147 12.93 -6.69 7.43
N PRO A 148 12.62 -7.72 8.24
CA PRO A 148 12.47 -9.08 7.75
C PRO A 148 11.17 -9.21 6.94
N TRP A 149 11.18 -9.97 5.85
CA TRP A 149 9.96 -10.22 5.09
C TRP A 149 8.90 -10.98 5.93
N PRO A 150 7.59 -10.60 5.90
CA PRO A 150 6.94 -9.58 5.07
C PRO A 150 6.66 -8.27 5.82
N GLU A 151 7.54 -7.85 6.74
CA GLU A 151 7.44 -6.56 7.41
C GLU A 151 7.93 -5.44 6.48
N TYR A 152 7.46 -4.22 6.76
CA TYR A 152 7.85 -3.02 6.05
C TYR A 152 8.04 -1.86 7.04
N VAL A 153 8.90 -0.91 6.69
CA VAL A 153 9.30 0.21 7.55
C VAL A 153 9.87 1.35 6.70
N MET A 154 9.86 2.57 7.24
CA MET A 154 10.68 3.66 6.69
C MET A 154 12.15 3.42 6.99
N THR A 155 13.00 3.69 6.01
CA THR A 155 14.45 3.60 6.17
C THR A 155 15.15 4.72 5.41
N THR A 156 16.30 5.16 5.91
CA THR A 156 17.04 6.24 5.28
C THR A 156 17.99 5.70 4.22
N MET A 157 17.99 6.29 3.03
CA MET A 157 18.98 6.06 1.98
C MET A 157 19.94 7.25 1.85
N SER A 158 21.17 6.97 1.42
CA SER A 158 22.13 8.01 1.02
C SER A 158 21.95 8.34 -0.46
N ILE A 159 21.64 9.60 -0.76
CA ILE A 159 21.44 10.08 -2.13
C ILE A 159 22.77 10.48 -2.77
N ASN A 160 23.02 10.01 -3.99
CA ASN A 160 24.20 10.40 -4.75
C ASN A 160 24.04 11.81 -5.31
N GLN A 161 24.47 12.81 -4.54
CA GLN A 161 24.41 14.23 -4.89
C GLN A 161 25.23 14.62 -6.14
N ALA A 162 26.09 13.73 -6.65
CA ALA A 162 26.82 13.96 -7.91
C ALA A 162 26.01 13.57 -9.16
N HIS A 163 24.89 12.84 -9.00
CA HIS A 163 24.05 12.42 -10.12
C HIS A 163 23.10 13.54 -10.56
N GLU A 164 22.97 13.77 -11.86
CA GLU A 164 22.20 14.92 -12.41
C GLU A 164 20.70 14.89 -12.06
N ALA A 165 20.13 13.69 -11.91
CA ALA A 165 18.73 13.54 -11.50
C ALA A 165 18.51 13.94 -10.03
N ASN A 166 19.54 13.96 -9.19
CA ASN A 166 19.39 14.21 -7.76
C ASN A 166 19.56 15.70 -7.40
N VAL A 167 19.49 16.61 -8.39
CA VAL A 167 19.77 18.04 -8.20
C VAL A 167 18.79 18.74 -7.25
N TYR A 168 17.60 18.18 -7.05
CA TYR A 168 16.58 18.70 -6.12
C TYR A 168 16.46 17.87 -4.84
N GLU A 169 17.22 16.78 -4.72
CA GLU A 169 17.10 15.85 -3.61
C GLU A 169 18.02 16.26 -2.45
N PRO A 170 17.60 16.02 -1.19
CA PRO A 170 18.50 16.11 -0.05
C PRO A 170 19.62 15.05 -0.13
N ALA A 171 20.66 15.20 0.71
CA ALA A 171 21.76 14.23 0.77
C ALA A 171 21.34 12.85 1.26
N THR A 172 20.20 12.78 1.95
CA THR A 172 19.59 11.55 2.46
C THR A 172 18.07 11.69 2.34
N GLU A 173 17.40 10.60 2.01
CA GLU A 173 15.94 10.50 1.94
C GLU A 173 15.44 9.34 2.81
N ASP A 174 14.26 9.49 3.40
CA ASP A 174 13.55 8.45 4.12
C ASP A 174 12.53 7.81 3.18
N VAL A 175 12.74 6.54 2.85
CA VAL A 175 11.94 5.83 1.85
C VAL A 175 11.27 4.59 2.44
N LEU A 176 10.15 4.17 1.87
CA LEU A 176 9.51 2.92 2.24
C LEU A 176 10.32 1.71 1.77
N TYR A 177 10.63 0.85 2.74
CA TYR A 177 11.23 -0.45 2.56
C TYR A 177 10.23 -1.57 2.93
N TYR A 178 10.00 -2.48 2.00
CA TYR A 178 9.16 -3.67 2.01
C TYR A 178 9.80 -4.86 1.23
N GLY A 179 11.07 -5.18 1.51
CA GLY A 179 11.74 -6.39 1.01
C GLY A 179 12.61 -6.19 -0.25
N GLU A 180 13.18 -5.01 -0.40
CA GLU A 180 13.82 -4.51 -1.61
C GLU A 180 15.22 -5.08 -1.85
N PRO A 181 15.69 -5.07 -3.11
CA PRO A 181 17.04 -5.47 -3.44
C PRO A 181 18.08 -4.36 -3.18
N TYR A 182 19.31 -4.79 -2.99
CA TYR A 182 20.47 -4.04 -3.47
C TYR A 182 21.11 -4.72 -4.70
N PHE A 183 21.86 -3.94 -5.48
CA PHE A 183 22.32 -4.34 -6.81
C PHE A 183 23.83 -4.57 -6.86
N ILE A 184 24.24 -5.76 -7.32
CA ILE A 184 25.65 -6.12 -7.52
C ILE A 184 25.90 -6.40 -9.01
N PRO A 185 26.59 -5.52 -9.74
CA PRO A 185 26.85 -5.71 -11.17
C PRO A 185 27.87 -6.83 -11.39
N TYR A 186 27.65 -7.65 -12.42
CA TYR A 186 28.68 -8.54 -12.93
C TYR A 186 29.69 -7.77 -13.78
N THR A 187 30.81 -8.42 -14.08
CA THR A 187 31.90 -7.80 -14.85
C THR A 187 31.40 -7.31 -16.22
N GLY A 188 31.56 -6.02 -16.48
CA GLY A 188 31.17 -5.39 -17.75
C GLY A 188 29.80 -4.69 -17.73
N GLN A 189 29.01 -4.84 -16.66
CA GLN A 189 27.80 -4.04 -16.46
C GLN A 189 28.19 -2.65 -15.94
N GLU A 190 27.95 -1.62 -16.75
CA GLU A 190 28.04 -0.23 -16.30
C GLU A 190 26.72 0.22 -15.70
N MET A 191 26.77 0.97 -14.59
CA MET A 191 25.58 1.57 -13.98
C MET A 191 25.94 2.87 -13.25
N GLN A 192 24.93 3.72 -13.10
CA GLN A 192 24.97 4.92 -12.27
C GLN A 192 24.15 4.66 -11.01
N THR A 193 24.73 4.90 -9.84
CA THR A 193 24.02 4.81 -8.57
C THR A 193 23.32 6.14 -8.28
N PHE A 194 22.02 6.09 -8.05
CA PHE A 194 21.21 7.25 -7.65
C PHE A 194 21.12 7.34 -6.13
N ALA A 195 20.98 6.19 -5.46
CA ALA A 195 20.95 6.09 -4.01
C ALA A 195 21.54 4.76 -3.53
N SER A 196 22.11 4.78 -2.32
CA SER A 196 22.66 3.61 -1.62
C SER A 196 21.96 3.41 -0.28
N TRP A 197 21.81 2.15 0.13
CA TRP A 197 21.26 1.80 1.44
C TRP A 197 22.19 2.24 2.58
N ASN A 198 21.60 2.71 3.69
CA ASN A 198 22.32 2.98 4.94
C ASN A 198 21.92 1.92 5.97
N VAL A 199 22.75 0.89 6.12
CA VAL A 199 22.47 -0.27 6.98
C VAL A 199 23.68 -0.58 7.84
N PRO A 200 24.05 0.28 8.81
CA PRO A 200 25.30 0.12 9.56
C PRO A 200 25.38 -1.22 10.33
N ALA A 201 24.23 -1.85 10.60
CA ALA A 201 24.13 -3.16 11.23
C ALA A 201 24.54 -4.32 10.31
N ASN A 202 24.51 -4.14 8.98
CA ASN A 202 24.87 -5.16 7.99
C ASN A 202 25.93 -4.62 7.00
N PRO A 203 27.23 -4.85 7.26
CA PRO A 203 28.32 -4.39 6.38
C PRO A 203 28.28 -4.92 4.94
N SER A 204 27.50 -5.96 4.65
CA SER A 204 27.37 -6.49 3.29
C SER A 204 26.34 -5.71 2.46
N ALA A 205 25.33 -5.15 3.12
CA ALA A 205 24.28 -4.33 2.51
C ALA A 205 24.55 -2.82 2.65
N ASP A 206 25.30 -2.41 3.68
CA ASP A 206 25.64 -1.01 3.94
C ASP A 206 26.39 -0.37 2.77
N GLY A 207 25.92 0.79 2.32
CA GLY A 207 26.47 1.52 1.18
C GLY A 207 26.20 0.88 -0.19
N GLN A 208 25.54 -0.29 -0.25
CA GLN A 208 25.24 -0.93 -1.53
C GLN A 208 24.20 -0.13 -2.32
N PRO A 209 24.28 -0.12 -3.66
CA PRO A 209 23.31 0.57 -4.51
C PRO A 209 21.91 0.02 -4.30
N GLY A 210 20.96 0.88 -3.93
CA GLY A 210 19.53 0.54 -3.81
C GLY A 210 18.66 1.22 -4.88
N ILE A 211 19.19 2.21 -5.59
CA ILE A 211 18.58 2.74 -6.82
C ILE A 211 19.67 2.94 -7.88
N ILE A 212 19.49 2.34 -9.05
CA ILE A 212 20.48 2.38 -10.14
C ILE A 212 19.83 2.71 -11.48
N GLY A 213 20.60 3.36 -12.36
CA GLY A 213 20.19 3.58 -13.74
C GLY A 213 21.33 3.31 -14.72
N PHE A 214 20.99 2.82 -15.92
CA PHE A 214 21.96 2.50 -16.97
C PHE A 214 21.35 2.59 -18.37
N ASN A 215 22.21 2.62 -19.40
CA ASN A 215 21.76 2.53 -20.78
C ASN A 215 21.58 1.06 -21.18
N TYR A 216 20.54 0.77 -21.96
CA TYR A 216 20.37 -0.52 -22.61
C TYR A 216 20.02 -0.28 -24.08
N GLY A 217 20.97 -0.52 -24.98
CA GLY A 217 20.88 -0.05 -26.36
C GLY A 217 20.74 1.47 -26.44
N PHE A 218 19.73 1.96 -27.14
CA PHE A 218 19.40 3.38 -27.22
C PHE A 218 18.54 3.89 -26.05
N GLY A 219 17.91 2.99 -25.28
CA GLY A 219 17.05 3.32 -24.15
C GLY A 219 17.80 3.51 -22.84
N ARG A 220 17.03 3.67 -21.77
CA ARG A 220 17.51 3.76 -20.38
C ARG A 220 16.65 2.89 -19.47
N VAL A 221 17.30 2.31 -18.47
CA VAL A 221 16.69 1.49 -17.43
C VAL A 221 16.92 2.19 -16.10
N LEU A 222 15.88 2.28 -15.27
CA LEU A 222 15.92 2.72 -13.88
C LEU A 222 15.36 1.58 -13.02
N LEU A 223 16.19 1.03 -12.14
CA LEU A 223 15.80 0.01 -11.18
C LEU A 223 15.78 0.66 -9.80
N VAL A 224 14.60 0.67 -9.20
CA VAL A 224 14.33 1.31 -7.92
C VAL A 224 14.01 0.20 -6.93
N GLY A 225 14.90 0.04 -5.96
CA GLY A 225 14.64 -0.81 -4.80
C GLY A 225 13.40 -0.33 -4.05
N PRO A 226 13.47 0.79 -3.32
CA PRO A 226 12.41 1.32 -2.45
C PRO A 226 11.11 1.67 -3.20
N HIS A 227 10.14 2.18 -2.46
CA HIS A 227 8.83 2.56 -2.95
C HIS A 227 8.58 4.09 -2.98
N PRO A 228 9.39 4.89 -3.70
CA PRO A 228 9.21 6.34 -3.78
C PRO A 228 7.95 6.74 -4.55
N GLU A 229 7.21 5.79 -5.14
CA GLU A 229 5.89 6.08 -5.70
C GLU A 229 4.82 6.22 -4.62
N ILE A 230 4.99 5.53 -3.49
CA ILE A 230 4.07 5.58 -2.35
C ILE A 230 4.27 6.89 -1.62
N GLU A 231 3.19 7.45 -1.11
CA GLU A 231 3.18 8.68 -0.33
C GLU A 231 2.64 8.38 1.07
N GLU A 232 3.54 8.14 2.01
CA GLU A 232 3.20 7.82 3.40
C GLU A 232 2.53 9.00 4.12
N ASP A 233 2.85 10.21 3.67
CA ASP A 233 2.39 11.47 4.25
C ASP A 233 1.20 12.11 3.53
N SER A 234 0.68 11.50 2.45
CA SER A 234 -0.39 12.09 1.64
C SER A 234 -1.22 11.06 0.87
N ASP A 235 -2.53 11.25 0.85
CA ASP A 235 -3.49 10.46 0.05
C ASP A 235 -3.39 10.67 -1.48
N ARG A 236 -2.40 11.44 -1.97
CA ARG A 236 -2.28 11.86 -3.37
C ARG A 236 -1.84 10.73 -4.29
N ASP A 237 -1.20 9.71 -3.75
CA ASP A 237 -0.86 8.49 -4.47
C ASP A 237 -2.10 7.60 -4.72
N GLY A 238 -3.25 7.98 -4.16
CA GLY A 238 -4.52 7.29 -4.35
C GLY A 238 -4.61 5.94 -3.65
N THR A 239 -3.64 5.62 -2.79
CA THR A 239 -3.63 4.44 -1.95
C THR A 239 -3.63 4.84 -0.47
N ASN A 240 -3.74 3.87 0.43
CA ASN A 240 -3.66 4.08 1.87
C ASN A 240 -2.64 3.15 2.55
N PHE A 241 -1.68 2.68 1.76
CA PHE A 241 -0.65 1.79 2.25
C PHE A 241 0.54 2.66 2.62
N GLY A 242 1.03 2.52 3.85
CA GLY A 242 2.10 3.36 4.34
C GLY A 242 1.62 4.62 5.06
N ASP A 243 0.33 4.97 5.02
CA ASP A 243 -0.24 6.15 5.72
C ASP A 243 -0.02 6.16 7.25
N GLU A 244 0.28 5.01 7.85
CA GLU A 244 0.67 4.91 9.26
C GLU A 244 2.14 5.24 9.53
N LEU A 245 2.95 5.28 8.48
CA LEU A 245 4.33 5.70 8.48
C LEU A 245 4.40 7.21 8.21
N ASN A 246 5.58 7.77 8.36
CA ASN A 246 5.84 9.17 8.07
C ASN A 246 7.26 9.27 7.53
N ASP A 247 7.39 9.81 6.34
CA ASP A 247 8.65 10.22 5.74
C ASP A 247 8.89 11.71 6.09
N ASN A 248 10.05 12.26 5.73
CA ASN A 248 10.27 13.70 5.87
C ASN A 248 9.74 14.47 4.65
N GLY A 249 8.53 14.11 4.21
CA GLY A 249 7.92 14.55 2.98
C GLY A 249 8.24 13.63 1.80
N SER A 250 7.53 13.88 0.71
CA SER A 250 7.49 13.05 -0.50
C SER A 250 8.81 12.79 -1.23
N ASP A 251 8.91 11.54 -1.71
CA ASP A 251 9.90 11.04 -2.68
C ASP A 251 9.59 11.31 -4.19
N TRP A 252 8.43 11.88 -4.53
CA TRP A 252 8.09 12.14 -5.94
C TRP A 252 9.00 13.15 -6.66
N PRO A 253 9.66 14.14 -6.00
CA PRO A 253 10.71 14.93 -6.62
C PRO A 253 11.81 14.06 -7.25
N PHE A 254 12.21 12.98 -6.57
CA PHE A 254 13.17 12.01 -7.07
C PHE A 254 12.63 11.28 -8.29
N LEU A 255 11.40 10.76 -8.22
CA LEU A 255 10.76 10.10 -9.36
C LEU A 255 10.59 11.05 -10.55
N TRP A 256 10.29 12.32 -10.29
CA TRP A 256 10.09 13.33 -11.33
C TRP A 256 11.34 13.49 -12.19
N THR A 257 12.49 13.71 -11.57
CA THR A 257 13.76 13.86 -12.27
C THR A 257 14.28 12.53 -12.82
N GLY A 258 14.00 11.42 -12.13
CA GLY A 258 14.24 10.06 -12.61
C GLY A 258 13.53 9.82 -13.95
N VAL A 259 12.26 10.21 -14.07
CA VAL A 259 11.51 10.09 -15.32
C VAL A 259 12.02 11.04 -16.42
N ASP A 260 12.43 12.26 -16.08
CA ASP A 260 13.11 13.13 -17.06
C ASP A 260 14.38 12.45 -17.58
N TRP A 261 15.17 11.87 -16.68
CA TRP A 261 16.40 11.18 -17.01
C TRP A 261 16.17 9.96 -17.90
N ILE A 262 15.27 9.04 -17.56
CA ILE A 262 15.05 7.84 -18.40
C ILE A 262 14.50 8.19 -19.79
N LEU A 263 13.67 9.24 -19.89
CA LEU A 263 13.11 9.72 -21.15
C LEU A 263 14.09 10.62 -21.93
N ARG A 264 15.32 10.77 -21.44
CA ARG A 264 16.38 11.63 -22.01
C ARG A 264 15.90 13.07 -22.23
N GLN A 265 15.01 13.56 -21.36
CA GLN A 265 14.59 14.95 -21.32
C GLN A 265 15.55 15.78 -20.45
N PRO A 266 15.60 17.10 -20.63
CA PRO A 266 16.27 17.97 -19.67
C PRO A 266 15.67 17.76 -18.27
N ILE A 267 16.53 17.62 -17.26
CA ILE A 267 16.09 17.56 -15.86
C ILE A 267 15.35 18.86 -15.53
N SER A 268 14.09 18.72 -15.14
CA SER A 268 13.21 19.84 -14.83
C SER A 268 12.93 19.91 -13.34
N GLN A 269 12.72 21.12 -12.81
CA GLN A 269 12.30 21.32 -11.44
C GLN A 269 10.91 20.70 -11.25
N PRO A 270 10.74 19.75 -10.32
CA PRO A 270 9.42 19.30 -9.92
C PRO A 270 8.59 20.51 -9.49
N PRO A 271 7.31 20.61 -9.89
CA PRO A 271 6.47 21.67 -9.37
C PRO A 271 6.47 21.57 -7.84
N GLU A 272 6.39 22.71 -7.15
CA GLU A 272 6.19 22.67 -5.70
C GLU A 272 5.01 21.76 -5.43
N LEU A 273 5.26 20.70 -4.66
CA LEU A 273 4.20 19.84 -4.19
C LEU A 273 3.17 20.76 -3.53
N PRO A 274 1.87 20.62 -3.85
CA PRO A 274 0.87 21.39 -3.14
C PRO A 274 1.06 21.13 -1.65
N GLN A 275 1.57 22.12 -0.91
CA GLN A 275 1.59 22.04 0.55
C GLN A 275 0.15 21.79 0.99
N GLY A 276 -0.13 20.59 1.49
CA GLY A 276 -1.42 20.20 2.05
C GLY A 276 -2.62 20.42 1.13
N GLN A 277 -3.02 19.38 0.39
CA GLN A 277 -4.45 19.15 0.13
C GLN A 277 -5.01 18.02 0.99
N GLU A 278 -4.58 17.95 2.26
CA GLU A 278 -5.57 17.69 3.31
C GLU A 278 -6.72 18.69 3.11
N PRO A 279 -8.00 18.29 3.26
CA PRO A 279 -9.04 19.28 3.40
C PRO A 279 -8.58 20.23 4.50
N VAL A 280 -8.40 21.52 4.16
CA VAL A 280 -8.20 22.57 5.15
C VAL A 280 -9.45 22.57 6.03
N VAL A 281 -9.43 21.75 7.09
CA VAL A 281 -10.05 22.15 8.33
C VAL A 281 -9.30 23.43 8.64
N ASN A 282 -9.95 24.57 8.44
CA ASN A 282 -9.38 25.88 8.71
C ASN A 282 -9.22 25.98 10.22
N ASP A 283 -8.20 25.31 10.74
CA ASP A 283 -7.97 25.15 12.15
C ASP A 283 -7.05 26.26 12.63
N SER A 284 -7.52 26.96 13.64
CA SER A 284 -6.80 28.02 14.33
C SER A 284 -6.68 27.73 15.82
N ILE A 285 -7.16 26.55 16.24
CA ILE A 285 -7.02 26.07 17.59
C ILE A 285 -5.61 25.50 17.70
N VAL A 286 -4.92 25.87 18.77
CA VAL A 286 -3.57 25.37 19.04
C VAL A 286 -3.64 24.04 19.79
N PRO A 287 -2.65 23.14 19.62
CA PRO A 287 -2.54 21.93 20.42
C PRO A 287 -2.56 22.22 21.91
N MET A 288 -3.19 21.36 22.68
CA MET A 288 -3.23 21.46 24.14
C MET A 288 -2.28 20.44 24.76
N ILE A 289 -1.24 20.93 25.45
CA ILE A 289 -0.40 20.11 26.33
C ILE A 289 -1.14 19.95 27.66
N ASN A 290 -1.91 18.88 27.79
CA ASN A 290 -2.82 18.61 28.92
C ASN A 290 -2.09 18.33 30.23
N SER A 291 -0.99 17.59 30.15
CA SER A 291 -0.20 17.17 31.30
C SER A 291 1.19 16.72 30.84
N TYR A 292 2.17 16.80 31.73
CA TYR A 292 3.49 16.24 31.51
C TYR A 292 4.06 15.70 32.82
N THR A 293 4.94 14.72 32.71
CA THR A 293 5.63 14.09 33.83
C THR A 293 7.07 13.81 33.45
N ASP A 294 7.94 13.83 34.46
CA ASP A 294 9.32 13.41 34.37
C ASP A 294 9.59 12.38 35.46
N THR A 295 10.11 11.21 35.08
CA THR A 295 10.27 10.08 36.00
C THR A 295 11.46 9.21 35.57
N PRO A 296 12.30 8.76 36.51
CA PRO A 296 12.32 9.11 37.94
C PRO A 296 12.86 10.52 38.18
N ASP A 297 12.26 11.24 39.12
CA ASP A 297 12.76 12.50 39.68
C ASP A 297 12.61 12.46 41.22
N PRO A 298 13.71 12.56 42.01
CA PRO A 298 15.10 12.72 41.59
C PRO A 298 15.75 11.44 41.02
N LEU A 299 16.86 11.60 40.29
CA LEU A 299 17.68 10.50 39.76
C LEU A 299 19.19 10.75 39.88
N SER A 300 20.00 9.69 39.94
CA SER A 300 21.47 9.81 39.94
C SER A 300 22.01 10.09 38.53
N ALA A 301 23.16 10.77 38.45
CA ALA A 301 23.86 11.01 37.19
C ALA A 301 24.12 9.70 36.41
N GLY A 302 23.78 9.69 35.12
CA GLY A 302 23.83 8.50 34.27
C GLY A 302 22.55 7.64 34.29
N GLY A 303 21.52 8.04 35.05
CA GLY A 303 20.18 7.45 34.98
C GLY A 303 19.43 7.88 33.72
N LEU A 304 18.41 7.09 33.35
CA LEU A 304 17.49 7.41 32.26
C LEU A 304 16.28 8.15 32.81
N LEU A 305 16.08 9.41 32.39
CA LEU A 305 14.90 10.20 32.68
C LEU A 305 13.88 9.99 31.56
N THR A 306 12.65 9.63 31.89
CA THR A 306 11.55 9.60 30.92
C THR A 306 10.70 10.84 31.09
N ILE A 307 10.59 11.64 30.04
CA ILE A 307 9.68 12.78 29.96
C ILE A 307 8.49 12.34 29.12
N GLN A 308 7.29 12.43 29.67
CA GLN A 308 6.04 12.09 29.00
C GLN A 308 5.14 13.32 28.94
N ALA A 309 4.43 13.51 27.83
CA ALA A 309 3.48 14.60 27.64
C ALA A 309 2.18 14.07 27.02
N ASN A 310 1.02 14.49 27.54
CA ASN A 310 -0.27 14.28 26.91
C ASN A 310 -0.62 15.53 26.09
N VAL A 311 -0.57 15.40 24.78
CA VAL A 311 -0.85 16.47 23.81
C VAL A 311 -2.04 16.06 22.95
N THR A 312 -3.07 16.90 22.93
CA THR A 312 -4.28 16.67 22.14
C THR A 312 -4.61 17.88 21.30
N ASP A 313 -5.28 17.66 20.19
CA ASP A 313 -5.78 18.71 19.31
C ASP A 313 -7.10 18.24 18.67
N ASN A 314 -7.87 19.17 18.09
CA ASN A 314 -9.00 18.88 17.22
C ASN A 314 -8.59 18.53 15.78
N VAL A 315 -7.33 18.75 15.39
CA VAL A 315 -6.71 18.15 14.19
C VAL A 315 -5.53 17.23 14.59
N LYS A 316 -4.79 16.66 13.62
CA LYS A 316 -3.65 15.78 13.90
C LYS A 316 -2.56 16.62 14.60
N VAL A 317 -2.05 16.13 15.74
CA VAL A 317 -0.79 16.67 16.30
C VAL A 317 0.34 16.17 15.41
N ASP A 318 1.08 17.11 14.83
CA ASP A 318 2.16 16.88 13.85
C ASP A 318 3.46 16.54 14.57
N THR A 319 3.99 17.47 15.37
CA THR A 319 5.25 17.27 16.10
C THR A 319 5.12 17.60 17.58
N VAL A 320 5.77 16.79 18.42
CA VAL A 320 5.99 17.11 19.84
C VAL A 320 7.49 17.00 20.12
N ARG A 321 8.07 18.05 20.69
CA ARG A 321 9.51 18.12 20.99
C ARG A 321 9.74 18.53 22.44
N VAL A 322 10.82 18.04 23.03
CA VAL A 322 11.32 18.51 24.31
C VAL A 322 12.69 19.16 24.14
N SER A 323 12.89 20.34 24.71
CA SER A 323 14.18 21.02 24.83
C SER A 323 14.76 20.74 26.20
N ILE A 324 16.00 20.23 26.24
CA ILE A 324 16.78 20.01 27.46
C ILE A 324 18.18 20.57 27.18
N LEU A 325 18.67 21.48 28.04
CA LEU A 325 19.97 22.17 27.83
C LEU A 325 20.08 22.85 26.46
N ASP A 326 19.01 23.52 26.03
CA ASP A 326 18.89 24.20 24.72
C ASP A 326 19.02 23.28 23.49
N VAL A 327 18.93 21.96 23.66
CA VAL A 327 18.90 20.97 22.58
C VAL A 327 17.48 20.40 22.45
N PHE A 328 16.95 20.41 21.23
CA PHE A 328 15.62 19.87 20.92
C PHE A 328 15.68 18.39 20.57
N TYR A 329 14.75 17.63 21.14
CA TYR A 329 14.57 16.21 20.89
C TYR A 329 13.11 15.94 20.53
N THR A 330 12.87 15.10 19.52
CA THR A 330 11.52 14.64 19.18
C THR A 330 11.00 13.68 20.24
N MET A 331 9.77 13.91 20.71
CA MET A 331 9.07 12.99 21.59
C MET A 331 8.26 12.03 20.73
N ASN A 332 8.45 10.73 20.91
CA ASN A 332 7.78 9.72 20.12
C ASN A 332 6.37 9.49 20.65
N PRO A 333 5.32 9.41 19.82
CA PRO A 333 3.99 9.06 20.27
C PRO A 333 4.02 7.66 20.92
N GLU A 334 3.33 7.52 22.04
CA GLU A 334 3.05 6.23 22.63
C GLU A 334 1.98 5.54 21.80
N LEU A 335 2.44 4.66 20.93
CA LEU A 335 1.60 3.74 20.20
C LEU A 335 1.03 2.72 21.18
N GLY A 336 -0.30 2.63 21.23
CA GLY A 336 -0.94 1.44 21.78
C GLY A 336 -0.67 0.25 20.86
N ALA A 337 -0.50 -0.95 21.43
CA ALA A 337 -0.21 -2.15 20.64
C ALA A 337 -1.28 -2.37 19.56
N GLY A 338 -0.85 -2.50 18.29
CA GLY A 338 -1.73 -2.78 17.14
C GLY A 338 -2.64 -3.98 17.39
N GLY A 339 -3.93 -3.82 17.08
CA GLY A 339 -4.98 -4.67 17.64
C GLY A 339 -5.94 -5.22 16.60
N LYS A 340 -6.19 -6.51 16.69
CA LYS A 340 -7.32 -7.21 16.07
C LYS A 340 -8.63 -6.64 16.66
N VAL A 341 -9.32 -5.76 15.92
CA VAL A 341 -10.54 -5.06 16.37
C VAL A 341 -11.70 -6.04 16.52
N PHE A 342 -11.86 -6.94 15.56
CA PHE A 342 -12.90 -7.97 15.59
C PHE A 342 -12.49 -9.18 14.78
N PHE A 343 -12.91 -10.37 15.24
CA PHE A 343 -12.83 -11.57 14.44
C PHE A 343 -13.89 -12.57 14.79
N ASP A 344 -14.40 -13.22 13.76
CA ASP A 344 -15.28 -14.37 13.90
C ASP A 344 -14.99 -15.38 12.78
N ASN A 345 -14.61 -16.58 13.20
CA ASN A 345 -14.50 -17.76 12.36
C ASN A 345 -15.68 -18.71 12.54
N PHE A 346 -16.75 -18.26 13.22
CA PHE A 346 -18.02 -18.95 13.40
C PHE A 346 -17.95 -20.30 14.16
N GLU A 347 -16.79 -20.63 14.74
CA GLU A 347 -16.55 -21.90 15.45
C GLU A 347 -17.34 -22.05 16.75
N SER A 348 -18.04 -20.99 17.18
CA SER A 348 -19.06 -21.11 18.23
C SER A 348 -20.24 -22.01 17.83
N GLY A 349 -20.37 -22.33 16.53
CA GLY A 349 -21.49 -23.08 15.97
C GLY A 349 -22.80 -22.30 15.93
N THR A 350 -22.75 -21.01 16.23
CA THR A 350 -23.87 -20.07 16.20
C THR A 350 -23.42 -18.75 15.57
N LEU A 351 -24.35 -17.91 15.14
CA LEU A 351 -24.06 -16.55 14.68
C LEU A 351 -24.24 -15.54 15.83
N SER A 352 -23.76 -15.91 17.02
CA SER A 352 -23.89 -15.09 18.22
C SER A 352 -23.23 -13.72 18.02
N GLY A 353 -23.96 -12.65 18.36
CA GLY A 353 -23.51 -11.28 18.13
C GLY A 353 -23.82 -10.74 16.73
N TRP A 354 -24.19 -11.58 15.76
CA TRP A 354 -24.67 -11.13 14.47
C TRP A 354 -26.19 -10.95 14.47
N THR A 355 -26.67 -9.94 13.75
CA THR A 355 -28.08 -9.77 13.43
C THR A 355 -28.35 -10.40 12.08
N THR A 356 -29.30 -11.32 12.02
CA THR A 356 -29.71 -11.98 10.77
C THR A 356 -31.13 -11.63 10.40
N THR A 357 -31.39 -11.25 9.15
CA THR A 357 -32.74 -11.07 8.62
C THR A 357 -32.93 -11.82 7.31
N ALA A 358 -34.18 -12.09 6.94
CA ALA A 358 -34.56 -12.63 5.66
C ALA A 358 -35.92 -12.07 5.25
N VAL A 359 -36.18 -12.03 3.94
CA VAL A 359 -37.51 -11.73 3.41
C VAL A 359 -38.54 -12.77 3.87
N SER A 360 -39.82 -12.41 3.84
CA SER A 360 -40.90 -13.33 4.23
C SER A 360 -40.84 -14.63 3.43
N GLY A 361 -40.75 -15.77 4.12
CA GLY A 361 -40.63 -17.10 3.51
C GLY A 361 -39.20 -17.49 3.07
N GLY A 362 -38.23 -16.57 3.14
CA GLY A 362 -36.82 -16.85 2.88
C GLY A 362 -36.08 -17.41 4.10
N GLN A 363 -34.87 -17.95 3.87
CA GLN A 363 -34.02 -18.45 4.95
C GLN A 363 -32.95 -17.44 5.33
N ALA A 364 -32.75 -17.24 6.64
CA ALA A 364 -31.69 -16.40 7.17
C ALA A 364 -30.32 -17.10 7.13
N TRP A 365 -29.26 -16.33 7.32
CA TRP A 365 -27.91 -16.86 7.52
C TRP A 365 -27.86 -17.80 8.74
N THR A 366 -27.07 -18.87 8.63
CA THR A 366 -26.87 -19.87 9.70
C THR A 366 -25.40 -20.29 9.77
N ALA A 367 -24.96 -20.78 10.93
CA ALA A 367 -23.67 -21.46 11.05
C ALA A 367 -23.78 -22.89 10.46
N ASN A 368 -22.93 -23.21 9.48
CA ASN A 368 -23.01 -24.41 8.66
C ASN A 368 -21.71 -25.23 8.74
N LYS A 369 -21.83 -26.55 8.78
CA LYS A 369 -20.69 -27.48 8.94
C LYS A 369 -20.09 -28.02 7.65
N THR A 370 -20.75 -27.78 6.53
CA THR A 370 -20.40 -28.43 5.28
C THR A 370 -19.33 -27.62 4.57
N ASN A 371 -18.11 -28.13 4.45
CA ASN A 371 -16.98 -27.48 3.75
C ASN A 371 -16.77 -26.00 4.18
N PRO A 372 -16.51 -25.72 5.47
CA PRO A 372 -16.02 -24.41 5.90
C PRO A 372 -14.64 -24.10 5.27
N PHE A 373 -14.21 -22.83 5.29
CA PHE A 373 -12.86 -22.48 4.82
C PHE A 373 -11.80 -23.05 5.75
N GLN A 374 -12.04 -22.89 7.06
CA GLN A 374 -11.18 -23.39 8.12
C GLN A 374 -12.05 -23.85 9.28
N GLY A 375 -11.61 -24.84 10.04
CA GLY A 375 -12.35 -25.31 11.21
C GLY A 375 -13.58 -26.14 10.86
N VAL A 376 -14.64 -26.00 11.66
CA VAL A 376 -15.87 -26.80 11.60
C VAL A 376 -17.04 -26.01 11.07
N TYR A 377 -17.08 -24.68 11.20
CA TYR A 377 -18.25 -23.88 10.86
C TYR A 377 -17.91 -22.69 9.97
N ALA A 378 -18.81 -22.38 9.03
CA ALA A 378 -18.83 -21.12 8.29
C ALA A 378 -20.25 -20.52 8.34
N ALA A 379 -20.39 -19.20 8.16
CA ALA A 379 -21.70 -18.61 7.95
C ALA A 379 -22.19 -18.92 6.52
N GLN A 380 -23.44 -19.38 6.37
CA GLN A 380 -24.06 -19.68 5.08
C GLN A 380 -25.47 -19.12 4.99
N SER A 381 -25.84 -18.58 3.82
CA SER A 381 -27.23 -18.29 3.47
C SER A 381 -27.70 -19.05 2.23
N GLN A 382 -28.95 -19.50 2.28
CA GLN A 382 -29.72 -20.18 1.22
C GLN A 382 -31.12 -19.57 1.15
N PRO A 383 -31.25 -18.30 0.71
CA PRO A 383 -32.44 -17.50 0.93
C PRO A 383 -33.69 -17.99 0.20
N ARG A 384 -33.56 -18.68 -0.95
CA ARG A 384 -34.68 -19.14 -1.81
C ARG A 384 -35.61 -18.03 -2.26
N SER A 385 -35.03 -16.87 -2.55
CA SER A 385 -35.71 -15.68 -3.02
C SER A 385 -34.74 -14.79 -3.78
N THR A 386 -35.24 -14.22 -4.88
CA THR A 386 -34.56 -13.19 -5.69
C THR A 386 -34.99 -11.76 -5.32
N THR A 387 -35.75 -11.59 -4.24
CA THR A 387 -36.09 -10.24 -3.72
C THR A 387 -34.89 -9.68 -2.96
N GLU A 388 -34.21 -8.69 -3.52
CA GLU A 388 -32.97 -8.13 -2.96
C GLU A 388 -33.20 -7.06 -1.86
N PRO A 389 -32.50 -7.11 -0.71
CA PRO A 389 -31.67 -8.23 -0.26
C PRO A 389 -32.53 -9.35 0.34
N ALA A 390 -32.29 -10.60 -0.09
CA ALA A 390 -33.14 -11.71 0.34
C ALA A 390 -32.80 -12.19 1.75
N SER A 391 -31.51 -12.19 2.10
CA SER A 391 -31.03 -12.52 3.44
C SER A 391 -29.79 -11.73 3.80
N VAL A 392 -29.75 -11.24 5.05
CA VAL A 392 -28.71 -10.32 5.56
C VAL A 392 -28.07 -10.89 6.82
N LEU A 393 -26.76 -10.72 6.93
CA LEU A 393 -25.93 -10.97 8.10
C LEU A 393 -25.19 -9.66 8.45
N GLU A 394 -25.46 -9.07 9.63
CA GLU A 394 -24.93 -7.77 10.03
C GLU A 394 -24.27 -7.81 11.42
N ARG A 395 -23.20 -7.04 11.60
CA ARG A 395 -22.52 -6.88 12.90
C ARG A 395 -22.11 -5.43 13.13
N THR A 396 -22.41 -4.92 14.32
CA THR A 396 -21.85 -3.65 14.82
C THR A 396 -20.50 -3.92 15.48
N ILE A 397 -19.48 -3.15 15.10
CA ILE A 397 -18.11 -3.25 15.59
C ILE A 397 -17.63 -1.83 15.85
N SER A 398 -17.35 -1.46 17.09
CA SER A 398 -16.82 -0.12 17.36
C SER A 398 -15.36 -0.04 16.90
N THR A 399 -15.04 0.96 16.10
CA THR A 399 -13.65 1.30 15.71
C THR A 399 -13.13 2.52 16.47
N VAL A 400 -13.79 2.94 17.56
CA VAL A 400 -13.31 4.01 18.45
C VAL A 400 -11.90 3.71 18.94
N GLY A 401 -11.00 4.69 18.82
CA GLY A 401 -9.59 4.55 19.18
C GLY A 401 -8.71 3.82 18.15
N TYR A 402 -9.26 3.46 16.99
CA TYR A 402 -8.56 2.77 15.92
C TYR A 402 -8.56 3.59 14.61
N GLN A 403 -7.50 3.44 13.83
CA GLN A 403 -7.32 3.99 12.49
C GLN A 403 -6.76 2.94 11.52
N GLY A 404 -6.82 3.18 10.20
CA GLY A 404 -6.36 2.20 9.21
C GLY A 404 -7.20 0.92 9.21
N ILE A 405 -8.53 1.08 9.26
CA ILE A 405 -9.44 -0.07 9.39
C ILE A 405 -9.39 -0.93 8.13
N THR A 406 -9.07 -2.21 8.28
CA THR A 406 -9.09 -3.20 7.19
C THR A 406 -10.14 -4.27 7.48
N LEU A 407 -11.02 -4.55 6.52
CA LEU A 407 -11.94 -5.69 6.55
C LEU A 407 -11.43 -6.82 5.66
N ARG A 408 -11.20 -8.00 6.24
CA ARG A 408 -10.87 -9.24 5.54
C ARG A 408 -11.92 -10.33 5.81
N TYR A 409 -12.20 -11.15 4.81
CA TYR A 409 -13.03 -12.34 4.97
C TYR A 409 -12.78 -13.34 3.83
N ASN A 410 -13.07 -14.62 4.07
CA ASN A 410 -13.07 -15.65 3.05
C ASN A 410 -14.51 -15.93 2.65
N ARG A 411 -14.84 -15.81 1.37
CA ARG A 411 -16.19 -16.11 0.88
C ARG A 411 -16.22 -17.21 -0.16
N ARG A 412 -17.37 -17.84 -0.33
CA ARG A 412 -17.63 -18.78 -1.43
C ARG A 412 -19.07 -18.62 -1.92
N LEU A 413 -19.23 -18.30 -3.19
CA LEU A 413 -20.52 -18.18 -3.89
C LEU A 413 -20.73 -19.41 -4.75
N VAL A 414 -21.89 -20.05 -4.67
CA VAL A 414 -22.15 -21.30 -5.39
C VAL A 414 -23.44 -21.19 -6.18
N GLY A 415 -23.31 -21.37 -7.49
CA GLY A 415 -24.43 -21.50 -8.42
C GLY A 415 -25.19 -20.21 -8.73
N LEU A 416 -24.76 -19.04 -8.26
CA LEU A 416 -25.48 -17.78 -8.45
C LEU A 416 -25.63 -17.50 -9.94
N ASP A 417 -26.84 -17.15 -10.37
CA ASP A 417 -27.16 -16.73 -11.73
C ASP A 417 -27.42 -15.22 -11.83
N THR A 418 -27.87 -14.74 -12.99
CA THR A 418 -28.05 -13.30 -13.23
C THR A 418 -29.18 -12.66 -12.41
N ALA A 419 -30.08 -13.45 -11.82
CA ALA A 419 -31.13 -12.97 -10.93
C ALA A 419 -30.71 -12.98 -9.45
N ASP A 420 -29.50 -13.47 -9.17
CA ASP A 420 -28.93 -13.60 -7.85
C ASP A 420 -27.93 -12.48 -7.57
N GLU A 421 -27.64 -12.26 -6.28
CA GLU A 421 -26.76 -11.18 -5.87
C GLU A 421 -26.08 -11.49 -4.52
N PHE A 422 -24.78 -11.23 -4.45
CA PHE A 422 -24.04 -11.17 -3.19
C PHE A 422 -23.48 -9.77 -2.98
N LYS A 423 -23.67 -9.18 -1.81
CA LYS A 423 -23.05 -7.89 -1.44
C LYS A 423 -22.33 -7.96 -0.11
N ALA A 424 -21.13 -7.40 -0.07
CA ALA A 424 -20.44 -7.07 1.18
C ALA A 424 -20.40 -5.55 1.33
N LYS A 425 -20.75 -5.05 2.52
CA LYS A 425 -20.93 -3.62 2.78
C LYS A 425 -20.40 -3.26 4.16
N TRP A 426 -20.05 -1.99 4.34
CA TRP A 426 -19.76 -1.42 5.65
C TRP A 426 -20.56 -0.13 5.87
N PHE A 427 -20.76 0.27 7.12
CA PHE A 427 -21.51 1.46 7.49
C PHE A 427 -20.57 2.52 8.05
N ASP A 428 -20.56 3.71 7.45
CA ASP A 428 -19.68 4.82 7.84
C ASP A 428 -20.23 5.66 9.01
N GLY A 429 -21.30 5.21 9.66
CA GLY A 429 -22.03 5.97 10.68
C GLY A 429 -23.21 6.76 10.12
N SER A 430 -23.26 6.96 8.80
CA SER A 430 -24.35 7.66 8.10
C SER A 430 -25.00 6.81 7.00
N SER A 431 -24.18 6.12 6.21
CA SER A 431 -24.57 5.46 4.96
C SER A 431 -23.86 4.10 4.82
N TRP A 432 -24.52 3.17 4.12
CA TRP A 432 -23.91 1.90 3.75
C TRP A 432 -23.08 2.05 2.47
N ARG A 433 -21.81 1.67 2.54
CA ARG A 433 -20.85 1.65 1.44
C ARG A 433 -20.65 0.21 0.96
N ILE A 434 -20.66 0.01 -0.37
CA ILE A 434 -20.45 -1.30 -1.00
C ILE A 434 -18.95 -1.56 -1.12
N LEU A 435 -18.51 -2.75 -0.73
CA LEU A 435 -17.15 -3.25 -0.90
C LEU A 435 -17.06 -4.25 -2.04
N GLU A 436 -18.09 -5.08 -2.16
CA GLU A 436 -18.19 -6.09 -3.20
C GLU A 436 -19.65 -6.26 -3.59
N GLU A 437 -19.90 -6.42 -4.87
CA GLU A 437 -21.17 -6.86 -5.44
C GLU A 437 -20.93 -7.70 -6.70
N THR A 438 -21.81 -8.67 -6.97
CA THR A 438 -21.77 -9.49 -8.18
C THR A 438 -22.42 -8.81 -9.38
N VAL A 439 -23.27 -7.80 -9.16
CA VAL A 439 -23.88 -6.94 -10.20
C VAL A 439 -24.65 -7.78 -11.24
N SER A 440 -25.50 -8.68 -10.77
CA SER A 440 -26.27 -9.58 -11.65
C SER A 440 -25.43 -10.45 -12.60
N ASN A 441 -24.16 -10.73 -12.26
CA ASN A 441 -23.34 -11.72 -12.95
C ASN A 441 -23.47 -13.09 -12.27
N SER A 442 -23.41 -14.16 -13.07
CA SER A 442 -23.33 -15.50 -12.51
C SER A 442 -22.02 -15.70 -11.74
N ALA A 443 -22.09 -16.32 -10.56
CA ALA A 443 -20.92 -16.60 -9.72
C ALA A 443 -20.92 -18.05 -9.20
N ASN A 444 -19.82 -18.76 -9.42
CA ASN A 444 -19.66 -20.13 -8.96
C ASN A 444 -18.20 -20.44 -8.62
N ASP A 445 -17.85 -20.21 -7.36
CA ASP A 445 -16.51 -20.35 -6.83
C ASP A 445 -16.15 -21.82 -6.57
N ALA A 446 -15.07 -22.29 -7.19
CA ALA A 446 -14.53 -23.63 -6.97
C ALA A 446 -14.01 -23.82 -5.54
N ASN A 447 -13.40 -22.78 -4.96
CA ASN A 447 -12.86 -22.72 -3.61
C ASN A 447 -13.25 -21.40 -2.93
N TYR A 448 -12.97 -21.23 -1.65
CA TYR A 448 -13.12 -19.92 -1.01
C TYR A 448 -12.14 -18.91 -1.61
N VAL A 449 -12.60 -17.66 -1.71
CA VAL A 449 -11.84 -16.50 -2.19
C VAL A 449 -11.61 -15.57 -1.01
N LEU A 450 -10.35 -15.24 -0.74
CA LEU A 450 -9.98 -14.22 0.25
C LEU A 450 -10.30 -12.84 -0.34
N LYS A 451 -10.99 -12.02 0.45
CA LYS A 451 -11.26 -10.62 0.16
C LYS A 451 -10.62 -9.76 1.25
N SER A 452 -9.97 -8.67 0.85
CA SER A 452 -9.32 -7.71 1.73
C SER A 452 -9.62 -6.30 1.23
N PHE A 453 -10.09 -5.44 2.13
CA PHE A 453 -10.42 -4.05 1.83
C PHE A 453 -9.87 -3.16 2.93
N SER A 454 -8.96 -2.26 2.58
CA SER A 454 -8.60 -1.13 3.43
C SER A 454 -9.70 -0.08 3.32
N LEU A 455 -10.27 0.36 4.44
CA LEU A 455 -11.43 1.24 4.46
C LEU A 455 -11.00 2.70 4.59
N PRO A 456 -11.73 3.66 3.97
CA PRO A 456 -11.43 5.09 4.09
C PRO A 456 -11.42 5.59 5.53
N THR A 457 -10.83 6.77 5.77
CA THR A 457 -10.70 7.41 7.10
C THR A 457 -12.02 7.59 7.84
N SER A 458 -13.16 7.64 7.14
CA SER A 458 -14.51 7.63 7.76
C SER A 458 -14.85 6.35 8.53
N ALA A 459 -14.09 5.26 8.37
CA ALA A 459 -14.15 4.07 9.21
C ALA A 459 -13.38 4.23 10.52
N ASN A 460 -12.42 5.16 10.60
CA ASN A 460 -11.59 5.38 11.78
C ASN A 460 -12.42 6.02 12.92
N ASN A 461 -12.07 5.68 14.15
CA ASN A 461 -12.67 6.23 15.37
C ASN A 461 -14.23 6.25 15.36
N ASN A 462 -14.86 5.23 14.78
CA ASN A 462 -16.27 5.25 14.47
C ASN A 462 -17.07 4.33 15.42
N PRO A 463 -17.84 4.88 16.40
CA PRO A 463 -18.63 4.08 17.32
C PRO A 463 -19.82 3.39 16.64
N SER A 464 -20.20 3.84 15.46
CA SER A 464 -21.35 3.36 14.70
C SER A 464 -20.95 2.40 13.58
N PHE A 465 -19.68 2.04 13.46
CA PHE A 465 -19.19 1.18 12.38
C PHE A 465 -19.89 -0.18 12.38
N LYS A 466 -20.25 -0.64 11.19
CA LYS A 466 -20.89 -1.95 10.97
C LYS A 466 -20.38 -2.60 9.71
N ILE A 467 -20.51 -3.92 9.66
CA ILE A 467 -20.30 -4.72 8.45
C ILE A 467 -21.54 -5.53 8.14
N ARG A 468 -21.75 -5.82 6.85
CA ARG A 468 -22.90 -6.58 6.37
C ARG A 468 -22.55 -7.45 5.18
N PHE A 469 -23.12 -8.65 5.17
CA PHE A 469 -23.17 -9.56 4.02
C PHE A 469 -24.62 -9.80 3.62
N GLU A 470 -24.93 -9.62 2.34
CA GLU A 470 -26.24 -9.83 1.75
C GLU A 470 -26.14 -10.99 0.76
N CYS A 471 -27.13 -11.89 0.76
CA CYS A 471 -27.24 -12.99 -0.19
C CYS A 471 -28.67 -13.03 -0.73
N THR A 472 -28.79 -13.03 -2.05
CA THR A 472 -30.02 -13.14 -2.83
C THR A 472 -29.80 -14.30 -3.79
N ALA A 473 -30.63 -15.33 -3.68
CA ALA A 473 -30.50 -16.57 -4.43
C ALA A 473 -31.83 -17.32 -4.51
N GLY A 474 -32.28 -17.66 -5.71
CA GLY A 474 -33.61 -18.23 -5.95
C GLY A 474 -33.72 -19.74 -5.74
N ALA A 475 -32.70 -20.50 -6.15
CA ALA A 475 -32.72 -21.95 -6.18
C ALA A 475 -32.26 -22.60 -4.87
N VAL A 476 -32.61 -23.87 -4.71
CA VAL A 476 -32.22 -24.68 -3.53
C VAL A 476 -30.75 -25.11 -3.54
N THR A 477 -30.10 -25.02 -4.70
CA THR A 477 -28.68 -25.36 -4.91
C THR A 477 -27.76 -24.16 -4.77
N GLU A 478 -28.31 -22.95 -4.74
CA GLU A 478 -27.55 -21.70 -4.69
C GLU A 478 -27.32 -21.25 -3.25
N TYR A 479 -26.11 -20.77 -2.95
CA TYR A 479 -25.79 -20.25 -1.62
C TYR A 479 -24.56 -19.34 -1.58
N CYS A 480 -24.54 -18.50 -0.57
CA CYS A 480 -23.38 -17.67 -0.21
C CYS A 480 -22.79 -18.16 1.11
N ARG A 481 -21.46 -18.16 1.21
CA ARG A 481 -20.72 -18.44 2.46
C ARG A 481 -19.71 -17.37 2.78
N VAL A 482 -19.51 -17.15 4.07
CA VAL A 482 -18.47 -16.28 4.62
C VAL A 482 -17.84 -16.97 5.82
N ASP A 483 -16.52 -16.83 5.95
CA ASP A 483 -15.72 -17.42 7.01
C ASP A 483 -14.50 -16.53 7.33
N ASN A 484 -13.91 -16.70 8.51
CA ASN A 484 -12.75 -15.92 8.99
C ASN A 484 -12.91 -14.40 8.78
N VAL A 485 -14.03 -13.82 9.23
CA VAL A 485 -14.25 -12.38 9.13
C VAL A 485 -13.35 -11.68 10.14
N ASN A 486 -12.50 -10.77 9.67
CA ASN A 486 -11.52 -10.05 10.48
C ASN A 486 -11.62 -8.55 10.20
N VAL A 487 -11.78 -7.75 11.25
CA VAL A 487 -11.53 -6.30 11.21
C VAL A 487 -10.25 -6.06 11.97
N SER A 488 -9.21 -5.57 11.29
CA SER A 488 -7.94 -5.17 11.88
C SER A 488 -7.74 -3.67 11.74
N ALA A 489 -6.91 -3.10 12.61
CA ALA A 489 -6.59 -1.69 12.57
C ALA A 489 -5.27 -1.41 13.32
N SER A 490 -4.71 -0.23 13.08
CA SER A 490 -3.73 0.41 13.96
C SER A 490 -4.47 1.17 15.07
N GLN A 491 -3.93 1.26 16.28
CA GLN A 491 -4.48 2.18 17.29
C GLN A 491 -4.01 3.59 16.96
N ALA A 492 -4.91 4.57 16.99
CA ALA A 492 -4.54 5.98 16.81
C ALA A 492 -3.58 6.42 17.93
N PRO A 493 -2.69 7.42 17.70
CA PRO A 493 -1.82 7.97 18.75
C PRO A 493 -2.66 8.30 19.99
N THR A 494 -2.24 7.82 21.17
CA THR A 494 -3.03 7.94 22.42
C THR A 494 -3.11 9.37 22.96
N GLY A 495 -2.53 10.34 22.27
CA GLY A 495 -2.23 11.67 22.76
C GLY A 495 -1.00 11.72 23.66
N PHE A 496 -0.44 10.58 24.09
CA PHE A 496 0.78 10.56 24.89
C PHE A 496 2.02 10.50 23.99
N TYR A 497 3.03 11.28 24.35
CA TYR A 497 4.34 11.35 23.70
C TYR A 497 5.41 11.14 24.75
N LYS A 498 6.49 10.44 24.42
CA LYS A 498 7.59 10.15 25.34
C LYS A 498 8.95 10.43 24.74
N TYR A 499 9.87 10.89 25.58
CA TYR A 499 11.30 10.94 25.27
C TYR A 499 12.11 10.42 26.46
N VAL A 500 13.12 9.61 26.18
CA VAL A 500 14.03 9.08 27.20
C VAL A 500 15.38 9.78 27.10
N PHE A 501 15.69 10.59 28.10
CA PHE A 501 16.92 11.35 28.18
C PHE A 501 17.96 10.65 29.05
N ASN A 502 19.17 10.48 28.51
CA ASN A 502 20.30 9.93 29.24
C ASN A 502 21.03 11.07 29.99
N THR A 503 21.03 11.01 31.32
CA THR A 503 21.65 12.04 32.17
C THR A 503 23.16 11.84 32.39
N THR A 504 23.81 11.01 31.57
CA THR A 504 25.26 10.80 31.63
C THR A 504 26.00 12.11 31.40
N GLY A 505 26.88 12.47 32.34
CA GLY A 505 27.67 13.70 32.28
C GLY A 505 27.02 14.91 32.95
N LEU A 506 25.78 14.79 33.45
CA LEU A 506 25.21 15.82 34.32
C LEU A 506 25.79 15.75 35.74
N VAL A 507 25.88 16.90 36.39
CA VAL A 507 26.31 17.04 37.79
C VAL A 507 25.10 17.20 38.69
N ALA A 508 25.25 16.99 39.99
CA ALA A 508 24.16 17.20 40.94
C ALA A 508 23.61 18.64 40.84
N GLY A 509 22.30 18.77 40.66
CA GLY A 509 21.65 20.03 40.35
C GLY A 509 20.24 19.88 39.78
N GLU A 510 19.56 21.01 39.62
CA GLU A 510 18.23 21.10 39.02
C GLU A 510 18.36 21.54 37.55
N TYR A 511 17.65 20.87 36.66
CA TYR A 511 17.68 21.08 35.22
C TYR A 511 16.26 21.28 34.67
N ALA A 512 16.06 22.29 33.84
CA ALA A 512 14.77 22.56 33.20
C ALA A 512 14.63 21.81 31.87
N TYR A 513 13.39 21.46 31.53
CA TYR A 513 12.99 21.01 30.21
C TYR A 513 11.76 21.78 29.73
N THR A 514 11.63 21.97 28.42
CA THR A 514 10.48 22.66 27.79
C THR A 514 9.91 21.83 26.66
N ILE A 515 8.61 21.54 26.71
CA ILE A 515 7.83 20.82 25.70
C ILE A 515 7.19 21.81 24.73
N TYR A 516 7.30 21.48 23.45
CA TYR A 516 6.74 22.17 22.30
C TYR A 516 5.81 21.19 21.57
N ALA A 517 4.70 21.70 21.05
CA ALA A 517 3.77 20.94 20.22
C ALA A 517 3.43 21.75 18.95
N ASN A 518 3.14 21.05 17.86
CA ASN A 518 2.66 21.59 16.61
C ASN A 518 1.54 20.68 16.10
N ASP A 519 0.48 21.26 15.55
CA ASP A 519 -0.51 20.49 14.80
C ASP A 519 -0.19 20.45 13.30
N SER A 520 -0.95 19.66 12.55
CA SER A 520 -0.84 19.53 11.09
C SER A 520 -1.26 20.80 10.33
N SER A 521 -1.83 21.79 11.02
CA SER A 521 -2.14 23.13 10.50
C SER A 521 -1.08 24.18 10.89
N ASN A 522 0.02 23.75 11.51
CA ASN A 522 1.12 24.56 12.00
C ASN A 522 0.74 25.58 13.10
N ASN A 523 -0.28 25.26 13.90
CA ASN A 523 -0.62 25.99 15.12
C ASN A 523 0.22 25.47 16.31
N GLN A 524 0.68 26.39 17.16
CA GLN A 524 1.57 26.08 18.27
C GLN A 524 1.05 26.71 19.58
N PRO A 525 0.91 25.95 20.67
CA PRO A 525 0.63 26.54 21.98
C PRO A 525 1.86 27.24 22.55
N ALA A 526 1.65 27.98 23.63
CA ALA A 526 2.76 28.41 24.47
C ALA A 526 3.53 27.17 24.99
N PRO A 527 4.86 27.10 24.81
CA PRO A 527 5.65 26.00 25.34
C PRO A 527 5.50 25.91 26.87
N THR A 528 5.48 24.68 27.39
CA THR A 528 5.36 24.42 28.84
C THR A 528 6.42 23.43 29.28
N GLY A 529 6.76 23.34 30.56
CA GLY A 529 7.90 22.55 30.98
C GLY A 529 8.03 22.43 32.49
N GLY A 530 8.89 21.51 32.91
CA GLY A 530 9.20 21.25 34.31
C GLY A 530 10.70 21.26 34.58
N ASN A 531 11.05 20.87 35.79
CA ASN A 531 12.44 20.68 36.21
C ASN A 531 12.61 19.26 36.72
N PHE A 532 13.79 18.66 36.52
CA PHE A 532 14.19 17.40 37.16
C PHE A 532 15.49 17.61 37.95
N THR A 533 15.71 16.75 38.95
CA THR A 533 16.81 16.86 39.92
C THR A 533 17.80 15.70 39.80
N ILE A 534 19.08 16.02 39.57
CA ILE A 534 20.20 15.08 39.67
C ILE A 534 20.76 15.07 41.09
N ILE A 535 20.82 13.89 41.73
CA ILE A 535 21.34 13.69 43.10
C ILE A 535 22.66 12.91 43.17
#